data_AF-A0A162FM66-F1
#
_entry.id   AF-A0A162FM66-F1
#
_cell.length_a   1.000
_cell.length_b   1.000
_cell.length_c   1.000
_cell.angle_alpha   90.00
_cell.angle_beta   90.00
_cell.angle_gamma   90.00
#
_symmetry.space_group_name_H-M   'P 1'
#
loop_
_entity.id
_entity.type
_entity.pdbx_description
1 polymer ?
#
loop_
_entity_poly.entity_id
_entity_poly.type
_entity_poly.pdbx_seq_one_letter_code
_entity_poly.pdbx_strand_id
1 'polypeptide(L)'
;MKTKIKILKEETVKTERILTWKVRKLEKDKTFTENNKIKLEREISSLKNKVERFRTPLILLVTITEVINDSSMTAKSSSSHYFFLKSFSFLLTNYIKFVN
;
A
#
# COMPACT_ATOMS: atom_id res chain seq x y z
N MET A 1 -38.03 -55.67 -15.66
CA MET A 1 -37.70 -54.48 -16.47
C MET A 1 -38.17 -53.17 -15.83
N LYS A 2 -39.44 -53.02 -15.42
CA LYS A 2 -39.98 -51.78 -14.80
C LYS A 2 -39.28 -51.33 -13.50
N THR A 3 -38.87 -52.27 -12.64
CA THR A 3 -38.19 -51.97 -11.36
C THR A 3 -36.83 -51.31 -11.55
N LYS A 4 -36.07 -51.76 -12.55
CA LYS A 4 -34.73 -51.21 -12.85
C LYS A 4 -34.82 -49.80 -13.41
N ILE A 5 -35.84 -49.52 -14.23
CA ILE A 5 -36.13 -48.17 -14.74
C ILE A 5 -36.49 -47.22 -13.59
N LYS A 6 -37.25 -47.68 -12.60
CA LYS A 6 -37.61 -46.87 -11.43
C LYS A 6 -36.36 -46.48 -10.61
N ILE A 7 -35.50 -47.45 -10.31
CA ILE A 7 -34.26 -47.22 -9.55
C ILE A 7 -33.36 -46.21 -10.27
N LEU A 8 -33.15 -46.40 -11.58
CA LEU A 8 -32.31 -45.49 -12.38
C LEU A 8 -32.86 -44.06 -12.37
N LYS A 9 -34.17 -43.87 -12.50
CA LYS A 9 -34.79 -42.53 -12.41
C LYS A 9 -34.58 -41.87 -11.04
N GLU A 10 -34.57 -42.67 -9.99
CA GLU A 10 -34.41 -42.19 -8.62
C GLU A 10 -32.96 -41.77 -8.36
N GLU A 11 -32.00 -42.50 -8.93
CA GLU A 11 -30.57 -42.16 -8.91
C GLU A 11 -30.26 -40.91 -9.74
N THR A 12 -30.87 -40.74 -10.92
CA THR A 12 -30.68 -39.52 -11.73
C THR A 12 -31.18 -38.28 -10.98
N VAL A 13 -32.37 -38.34 -10.38
CA VAL A 13 -32.94 -37.22 -9.61
C VAL A 13 -32.06 -36.88 -8.39
N LYS A 14 -31.52 -37.88 -7.69
CA LYS A 14 -30.56 -37.65 -6.60
C LYS A 14 -29.30 -36.94 -7.10
N THR A 15 -28.77 -37.39 -8.23
CA THR A 15 -27.57 -36.82 -8.85
C THR A 15 -27.81 -35.37 -9.28
N GLU A 16 -28.93 -35.08 -9.92
CA GLU A 16 -29.34 -33.73 -10.32
C GLU A 16 -29.42 -32.77 -9.12
N ARG A 17 -30.00 -33.23 -8.00
CA ARG A 17 -30.07 -32.44 -6.76
C ARG A 17 -28.69 -32.13 -6.19
N ILE A 18 -27.80 -33.11 -6.15
CA ILE A 18 -26.42 -32.94 -5.66
C ILE A 18 -25.67 -31.94 -6.54
N LEU A 19 -25.77 -32.09 -7.86
CA LEU A 19 -25.12 -31.18 -8.81
C LEU A 19 -25.66 -29.76 -8.68
N THR A 20 -26.99 -29.60 -8.60
CA THR A 20 -27.63 -28.29 -8.42
C THR A 20 -27.15 -27.60 -7.14
N TRP A 21 -27.06 -28.34 -6.04
CA TRP A 21 -26.53 -27.79 -4.79
C TRP A 21 -25.06 -27.38 -4.93
N LYS A 22 -24.25 -28.22 -5.58
CA LYS A 22 -22.81 -27.95 -5.80
C LYS A 22 -22.59 -26.70 -6.66
N VAL A 23 -23.40 -26.52 -7.72
CA VAL A 23 -23.37 -25.32 -8.57
C VAL A 23 -23.71 -24.07 -7.75
N ARG A 24 -24.82 -24.09 -7.02
CA ARG A 24 -25.24 -22.95 -6.17
C ARG A 24 -24.19 -22.60 -5.11
N LYS A 25 -23.57 -23.61 -4.52
CA LYS A 25 -22.48 -23.42 -3.57
C LYS A 25 -21.28 -22.76 -4.24
N LEU A 26 -20.86 -23.24 -5.39
CA LEU A 26 -19.72 -22.67 -6.14
C LEU A 26 -19.98 -21.24 -6.59
N GLU A 27 -21.20 -20.90 -7.02
CA GLU A 27 -21.58 -19.53 -7.37
C GLU A 27 -21.48 -18.59 -6.17
N LYS A 28 -21.94 -19.05 -4.99
CA LYS A 28 -21.82 -18.30 -3.74
C LYS A 28 -20.36 -18.13 -3.33
N ASP A 29 -19.56 -19.19 -3.39
CA ASP A 29 -18.13 -19.15 -3.04
C ASP A 29 -17.34 -18.23 -3.99
N LYS A 30 -17.70 -18.23 -5.30
CA LYS A 30 -17.11 -17.32 -6.30
C LYS A 30 -17.39 -15.86 -5.95
N THR A 31 -18.65 -15.50 -5.74
CA THR A 31 -19.04 -14.11 -5.40
C THR A 31 -18.42 -13.65 -4.09
N PHE A 32 -18.32 -14.54 -3.10
CA PHE A 32 -17.62 -14.27 -1.85
C PHE A 32 -16.12 -13.97 -2.08
N THR A 33 -15.45 -14.78 -2.90
CA THR A 33 -14.03 -14.61 -3.22
C THR A 33 -13.77 -13.30 -3.97
N GLU A 34 -14.60 -12.97 -4.97
CA GLU A 34 -14.51 -11.72 -5.74
C GLU A 34 -14.63 -10.49 -4.82
N ASN A 35 -15.60 -10.51 -3.90
CA ASN A 35 -15.80 -9.43 -2.94
C ASN A 35 -14.60 -9.24 -2.00
N ASN A 36 -14.00 -10.34 -1.54
CA ASN A 36 -12.82 -10.27 -0.69
C ASN A 36 -11.60 -9.74 -1.44
N LYS A 37 -11.44 -10.11 -2.71
CA LYS A 37 -10.39 -9.56 -3.57
C LYS A 37 -10.50 -8.04 -3.68
N ILE A 38 -11.71 -7.51 -3.95
CA ILE A 38 -11.94 -6.06 -4.02
C ILE A 38 -11.58 -5.35 -2.70
N LYS A 39 -11.93 -5.95 -1.55
CA LYS A 39 -11.56 -5.38 -0.25
C LYS A 39 -10.05 -5.34 -0.04
N LEU A 40 -9.36 -6.43 -0.38
CA LEU A 40 -7.90 -6.52 -0.25
C LEU A 40 -7.19 -5.55 -1.21
N GLU A 41 -7.67 -5.40 -2.44
CA GLU A 41 -7.12 -4.44 -3.40
C GLU A 41 -7.22 -2.99 -2.90
N ARG A 42 -8.35 -2.64 -2.26
CA ARG A 42 -8.53 -1.33 -1.61
C ARG A 42 -7.56 -1.12 -0.46
N GLU A 43 -7.35 -2.14 0.37
CA GLU A 43 -6.41 -2.08 1.48
C GLU A 43 -4.96 -1.92 1.00
N ILE A 44 -4.55 -2.70 -0.01
CA ILE A 44 -3.23 -2.57 -0.65
C ILE A 44 -3.04 -1.15 -1.21
N SER A 45 -4.05 -0.60 -1.89
CA SER A 45 -3.98 0.76 -2.43
C SER A 45 -3.82 1.82 -1.31
N SER A 46 -4.57 1.69 -0.23
CA SER A 46 -4.46 2.55 0.95
C SER A 46 -3.08 2.47 1.61
N LEU A 47 -2.54 1.26 1.77
CA LEU A 47 -1.21 1.03 2.34
C LEU A 47 -0.11 1.60 1.44
N LYS A 48 -0.19 1.38 0.13
CA LYS A 48 0.74 1.99 -0.83
C LYS A 48 0.72 3.51 -0.73
N ASN A 49 -0.45 4.13 -0.67
CA ASN A 49 -0.57 5.58 -0.51
C ASN A 49 0.05 6.08 0.81
N LYS A 50 -0.06 5.33 1.90
CA LYS A 50 0.63 5.66 3.17
C LYS A 50 2.14 5.60 3.00
N VAL A 51 2.66 4.54 2.40
CA VAL A 51 4.11 4.37 2.15
C VAL A 51 4.65 5.49 1.25
N GLU A 52 3.93 5.84 0.19
CA GLU A 52 4.35 6.92 -0.72
C GLU A 52 4.41 8.29 -0.02
N ARG A 53 3.50 8.57 0.93
CA ARG A 53 3.59 9.80 1.74
C ARG A 53 4.86 9.89 2.59
N PHE A 54 5.42 8.76 3.01
CA PHE A 54 6.71 8.72 3.69
C PHE A 54 7.91 8.84 2.74
N ARG A 55 7.72 8.51 1.45
CA ARG A 55 8.72 8.69 0.40
C ARG A 55 8.80 10.12 -0.12
N THR A 56 7.75 10.93 0.06
CA THR A 56 7.83 12.36 -0.20
C THR A 56 8.97 12.93 0.65
N PRO A 57 10.02 13.50 0.04
CA PRO A 57 11.13 14.06 0.80
C PRO A 57 10.56 15.13 1.73
N LEU A 58 10.74 14.90 3.03
CA LEU A 58 10.24 15.81 4.05
C LEU A 58 11.00 17.14 3.88
N ILE A 59 10.31 18.18 3.43
CA ILE A 59 10.89 19.52 3.31
C ILE A 59 11.05 20.05 4.73
N LEU A 60 12.25 19.89 5.29
CA LEU A 60 12.60 20.43 6.60
C LEU A 60 13.04 21.88 6.42
N LEU A 61 12.28 22.81 7.00
CA LEU A 61 12.72 24.19 7.16
C LEU A 61 13.70 24.25 8.33
N VAL A 62 14.95 24.59 8.03
CA VAL A 62 16.05 24.61 8.99
C VAL A 62 16.78 25.95 8.85
N THR A 63 17.03 26.61 9.97
CA THR A 63 17.84 27.83 10.03
C THR A 63 19.29 27.44 10.25
N ILE A 64 20.19 27.92 9.40
CA ILE A 64 21.63 27.69 9.56
C ILE A 64 22.10 28.47 10.79
N THR A 65 22.73 27.80 11.74
CA THR A 65 23.21 28.43 12.98
C THR A 65 24.68 28.78 12.88
N GLU A 66 25.52 27.85 12.43
CA GLU A 66 26.95 28.06 12.30
C GLU A 66 27.50 27.30 11.09
N VAL A 67 28.38 27.93 10.32
CA VAL A 67 29.12 27.27 9.25
C VAL A 67 30.47 26.86 9.82
N ILE A 68 30.74 25.55 9.87
CA ILE A 68 31.98 25.02 10.45
C ILE A 68 33.09 25.03 9.40
N ASN A 69 32.79 24.52 8.19
CA ASN A 69 33.72 24.46 7.05
C ASN A 69 32.94 24.56 5.73
N ASP A 70 33.62 24.72 4.60
CA ASP A 70 33.02 24.81 3.25
C ASP A 70 32.09 23.63 2.86
N SER A 71 32.19 22.51 3.58
CA SER A 71 31.38 21.31 3.35
C SER A 71 30.54 20.87 4.56
N SER A 72 30.51 21.64 5.66
CA SER A 72 29.79 21.26 6.88
C SER A 72 29.23 22.45 7.65
N MET A 73 27.97 22.34 8.07
CA MET A 73 27.32 23.36 8.91
C MET A 73 26.39 22.73 9.96
N THR A 74 26.14 23.47 11.04
CA THR A 74 25.07 23.17 11.98
C THR A 74 23.83 23.96 11.60
N ALA A 75 22.69 23.29 11.70
CA ALA A 75 21.42 23.89 11.34
C ALA A 75 20.37 23.51 12.39
N LYS A 76 19.60 24.49 12.85
CA LYS A 76 18.52 24.32 13.82
C LYS A 76 17.18 24.22 13.11
N SER A 77 16.48 23.12 13.30
CA SER A 77 15.13 22.94 12.78
C SER A 77 14.16 23.89 13.49
N SER A 78 13.09 24.27 12.79
CA SER A 78 11.92 24.91 13.40
C SER A 78 11.35 24.15 14.61
N SER A 79 11.63 22.85 14.73
CA SER A 79 11.32 22.00 15.88
C SER A 79 12.33 22.06 17.04
N SER A 80 13.25 23.04 17.03
CA SER A 80 14.31 23.27 18.03
C SER A 80 15.45 22.23 18.12
N HIS A 81 15.42 21.19 17.29
CA HIS A 81 16.52 20.21 17.19
C HIS A 81 17.68 20.74 16.34
N TYR A 82 18.91 20.42 16.75
CA TYR A 82 20.13 20.74 16.00
C TYR A 82 20.56 19.56 15.14
N PHE A 83 20.87 19.84 13.88
CA PHE A 83 21.33 18.86 12.89
C PHE A 83 22.71 19.25 12.39
N PHE A 84 23.57 18.24 12.19
CA PHE A 84 24.84 18.39 11.49
C PHE A 84 24.64 17.99 10.03
N LEU A 85 24.90 18.92 9.11
CA LEU A 85 24.71 18.72 7.68
C LEU A 85 26.09 18.63 7.01
N LYS A 86 26.33 17.53 6.29
CA LYS A 86 27.57 17.27 5.55
C LYS A 86 27.27 17.28 4.05
N SER A 87 28.08 18.03 3.30
CA SER A 87 27.99 18.25 1.85
C SER A 87 26.81 19.11 1.40
N PHE A 88 27.09 20.38 1.07
CA PHE A 88 26.16 21.27 0.38
C PHE A 88 26.46 21.28 -1.12
N SER A 89 25.56 20.71 -1.92
CA SER A 89 25.64 20.83 -3.37
C SER A 89 25.15 22.21 -3.81
N PHE A 90 26.11 23.06 -4.19
CA PHE A 90 26.03 24.14 -5.18
C PHE A 90 25.15 25.39 -4.91
N LEU A 91 24.04 25.30 -4.17
CA LEU A 91 23.07 26.41 -4.10
C LEU A 91 23.36 27.50 -3.04
N LEU A 92 24.12 27.20 -1.98
CA LEU A 92 24.29 28.10 -0.83
C LEU A 92 25.57 28.95 -0.86
N THR A 93 26.59 28.57 -1.66
CA THR A 93 27.87 29.28 -1.72
C THR A 93 27.74 30.72 -2.25
N ASN A 94 26.70 31.00 -3.05
CA ASN A 94 26.47 32.32 -3.64
C ASN A 94 25.66 33.29 -2.76
N TYR A 95 24.88 32.79 -1.78
CA TYR A 95 24.03 33.63 -0.93
C TYR A 95 24.69 34.06 0.38
N ILE A 96 25.66 33.29 0.90
CA ILE A 96 26.36 33.61 2.16
C ILE A 96 27.43 34.70 1.95
N LYS A 97 27.82 35.01 0.70
CA LYS A 97 28.82 36.05 0.36
C LYS A 97 28.34 37.51 0.53
N PHE A 98 27.10 37.75 0.94
CA PHE A 98 26.54 39.11 1.11
C PHE A 98 26.38 39.52 2.58
N VAL A 99 27.43 39.39 3.39
CA VAL A 99 27.62 40.25 4.57
C VAL A 99 29.12 40.43 4.75
N ASN A 100 29.66 41.49 4.13
CA ASN A 100 30.94 42.10 4.49
C ASN A 100 30.64 43.50 5.03
#